data_AF-A0AAD5KSI6-F1
#
_entry.id   AF-A0AAD5KSI6-F1
#
_cell.length_a   1.000
_cell.length_b   1.000
_cell.length_c   1.000
_cell.angle_alpha   90.00
_cell.angle_beta   90.00
_cell.angle_gamma   90.00
#
_symmetry.space_group_name_H-M   'P 1'
#
loop_
_entity.id
_entity.type
_entity.pdbx_description
1 polymer ?
#
loop_
_entity_poly.entity_id
_entity_poly.type
_entity_poly.pdbx_seq_one_letter_code
_entity_poly.pdbx_strand_id
1 'polypeptide(L)'
;MLGPASVLNITFHSATNLKDVDTGRNDPYIKFTTDLENSSSFQETTVKEDAGANATWEESFTIQVNSETTDLYVEVMDHEKGVDQIIGFASIPLVQANGGGVNGLFDIYTIKGEVAGLLNLTLGEPEDASPRPGKSYINDDHLERAKKLKHKALAGDIGEVAVGAGIAVGLGFLGKKLYDEYKAKNGEEEA
;
A
#
# COMPACT_ATOMS: atom_id res chain seq x y z
N MET A 1 27.39 -5.82 -4.38
CA MET A 1 27.20 -4.57 -5.14
C MET A 1 26.41 -4.93 -6.37
N LEU A 2 25.22 -4.36 -6.53
CA LEU A 2 24.45 -4.50 -7.76
C LEU A 2 25.24 -3.80 -8.88
N GLY A 3 25.39 -4.46 -10.04
CA GLY A 3 26.18 -3.97 -11.17
C GLY A 3 25.54 -2.77 -11.88
N PRO A 4 26.04 -2.37 -13.08
CA PRO A 4 25.28 -1.46 -13.95
C PRO A 4 23.86 -2.01 -14.18
N ALA A 5 22.90 -1.13 -14.49
CA ALA A 5 21.46 -1.42 -14.56
C ALA A 5 21.15 -2.89 -14.85
N SER A 6 20.66 -3.59 -13.83
CA SER A 6 20.43 -5.03 -13.82
C SER A 6 18.96 -5.32 -13.59
N VAL A 7 18.52 -6.48 -14.07
CA VAL A 7 17.16 -6.97 -13.83
C VAL A 7 17.18 -7.84 -12.58
N LEU A 8 16.29 -7.56 -11.64
CA LEU A 8 16.06 -8.39 -10.46
C LEU A 8 14.71 -9.09 -10.59
N ASN A 9 14.71 -10.41 -10.46
CA ASN A 9 13.49 -11.21 -10.32
C ASN A 9 12.97 -11.06 -8.90
N ILE A 10 11.67 -10.86 -8.74
CA ILE A 10 11.01 -10.85 -7.44
C ILE A 10 9.79 -11.76 -7.50
N THR A 11 9.48 -12.45 -6.41
CA THR A 11 8.31 -13.33 -6.31
C THR A 11 7.55 -13.08 -5.03
N PHE A 12 6.32 -12.59 -5.14
CA PHE A 12 5.41 -12.45 -4.02
C PHE A 12 4.72 -13.78 -3.76
N HIS A 13 5.03 -14.42 -2.63
CA HIS A 13 4.48 -15.72 -2.28
C HIS A 13 3.16 -15.57 -1.54
N SER A 14 3.20 -14.97 -0.35
CA SER A 14 2.05 -14.89 0.54
C SER A 14 2.18 -13.75 1.55
N ALA A 15 1.06 -13.39 2.18
CA ALA A 15 1.04 -12.53 3.34
C ALA A 15 0.13 -13.15 4.40
N THR A 16 0.54 -13.04 5.66
CA THR A 16 -0.15 -13.67 6.80
C THR A 16 -0.35 -12.69 7.94
N ASN A 17 -1.35 -12.96 8.76
CA ASN A 17 -1.73 -12.10 9.90
C ASN A 17 -1.97 -10.65 9.48
N LEU A 18 -2.55 -10.43 8.30
CA LEU A 18 -2.90 -9.11 7.82
C LEU A 18 -3.90 -8.45 8.77
N LYS A 19 -3.66 -7.17 9.08
CA LYS A 19 -4.61 -6.36 9.83
C LYS A 19 -5.87 -6.15 8.98
N ASP A 20 -7.01 -6.26 9.63
CA ASP A 20 -8.30 -5.95 9.02
C ASP A 20 -8.44 -4.42 8.88
N VAL A 21 -8.77 -3.96 7.68
CA VAL A 21 -9.03 -2.54 7.41
C VAL A 21 -10.49 -2.27 7.03
N ASP A 22 -11.27 -3.34 6.84
CA ASP A 22 -12.71 -3.30 6.64
C ASP A 22 -13.42 -4.26 7.63
N THR A 23 -14.39 -5.04 7.18
CA THR A 23 -15.32 -5.83 7.99
C THR A 23 -14.88 -7.30 8.15
N GLY A 24 -13.59 -7.58 7.99
CA GLY A 24 -13.01 -8.92 8.14
C GLY A 24 -12.92 -9.72 6.84
N ARG A 25 -13.05 -9.05 5.68
CA ARG A 25 -13.05 -9.66 4.35
C ARG A 25 -12.06 -8.96 3.42
N ASN A 26 -10.83 -8.79 3.90
CA ASN A 26 -9.80 -8.21 3.04
C ASN A 26 -9.71 -9.00 1.71
N ASP A 27 -9.67 -8.26 0.61
CA ASP A 27 -9.40 -8.65 -0.75
C ASP A 27 -7.97 -8.17 -1.15
N PRO A 28 -6.90 -8.73 -0.56
CA PRO A 28 -5.59 -8.12 -0.62
C PRO A 28 -4.91 -8.25 -1.99
N TYR A 29 -4.15 -7.22 -2.33
CA TYR A 29 -3.16 -7.20 -3.41
C TYR A 29 -1.94 -6.38 -3.00
N ILE A 30 -0.84 -6.51 -3.73
CA ILE A 30 0.40 -5.82 -3.42
C ILE A 30 0.74 -4.87 -4.55
N LYS A 31 1.00 -3.61 -4.21
CA LYS A 31 1.61 -2.63 -5.10
C LYS A 31 3.07 -2.45 -4.70
N PHE A 32 3.96 -2.32 -5.68
CA PHE A 32 5.37 -2.19 -5.38
C PHE A 32 6.12 -1.35 -6.40
N THR A 33 7.20 -0.72 -5.97
CA THR A 33 8.09 0.07 -6.82
C THR A 33 9.48 0.20 -6.21
N THR A 34 10.46 0.61 -7.02
CA THR A 34 11.76 1.12 -6.57
C THR A 34 11.86 2.64 -6.60
N ASP A 35 10.84 3.34 -7.11
CA ASP A 35 10.77 4.80 -7.27
C ASP A 35 9.40 5.30 -6.80
N LEU A 36 9.35 5.78 -5.55
CA LEU A 36 8.13 6.31 -4.95
C LEU A 36 7.63 7.60 -5.61
N GLU A 37 8.51 8.38 -6.22
CA GLU A 37 8.16 9.68 -6.83
C GLU A 37 7.46 9.48 -8.18
N ASN A 38 7.84 8.44 -8.91
CA ASN A 38 7.20 8.08 -10.17
C ASN A 38 5.99 7.17 -9.96
N SER A 39 4.78 7.73 -9.90
CA SER A 39 3.55 6.95 -9.73
C SER A 39 3.29 5.91 -10.81
N SER A 40 3.86 6.06 -12.02
CA SER A 40 3.70 5.11 -13.12
C SER A 40 4.67 3.93 -13.07
N SER A 41 5.65 3.96 -12.15
CA SER A 41 6.60 2.86 -11.93
C SER A 41 6.02 1.71 -11.09
N PHE A 42 4.87 1.92 -10.47
CA PHE A 42 4.24 0.90 -9.64
C PHE A 42 3.74 -0.26 -10.49
N GLN A 43 4.08 -1.45 -10.04
CA GLN A 43 3.51 -2.72 -10.51
C GLN A 43 2.63 -3.30 -9.41
N GLU A 44 1.77 -4.25 -9.76
CA GLU A 44 0.86 -4.86 -8.80
C GLU A 44 0.60 -6.35 -9.07
N THR A 45 0.29 -7.08 -8.00
CA THR A 45 -0.19 -8.47 -8.06
C THR A 45 -1.68 -8.52 -8.38
N THR A 46 -2.20 -9.72 -8.67
CA THR A 46 -3.65 -9.93 -8.69
C THR A 46 -4.29 -9.73 -7.31
N VAL A 47 -5.57 -9.33 -7.31
CA VAL A 47 -6.43 -9.27 -6.12
C VAL A 47 -6.82 -10.69 -5.68
N LYS A 48 -6.79 -10.94 -4.37
CA LYS A 48 -7.25 -12.21 -3.78
C LYS A 48 -8.55 -12.00 -3.03
N GLU A 49 -9.67 -12.21 -3.72
CA GLU A 49 -11.01 -12.05 -3.17
C GLU A 49 -11.27 -12.98 -1.96
N ASP A 50 -11.90 -12.45 -0.91
CA ASP A 50 -12.32 -13.07 0.35
C ASP A 50 -11.19 -13.82 1.08
N ALA A 51 -9.95 -13.35 0.96
CA ALA A 51 -8.78 -13.99 1.58
C ALA A 51 -8.64 -13.67 3.08
N GLY A 52 -9.18 -12.53 3.52
CA GLY A 52 -9.12 -12.08 4.91
C GLY A 52 -7.67 -11.87 5.38
N ALA A 53 -7.31 -12.48 6.51
CA ALA A 53 -6.01 -12.25 7.13
C ALA A 53 -4.82 -12.94 6.42
N ASN A 54 -5.06 -13.84 5.46
CA ASN A 54 -4.02 -14.64 4.82
C ASN A 54 -4.25 -14.78 3.32
N ALA A 55 -3.28 -14.36 2.52
CA ALA A 55 -3.36 -14.39 1.05
C ALA A 55 -2.12 -15.03 0.43
N THR A 56 -2.29 -15.58 -0.78
CA THR A 56 -1.23 -16.25 -1.55
C THR A 56 -1.33 -15.86 -3.01
N TRP A 57 -0.21 -15.41 -3.58
CA TRP A 57 -0.11 -14.95 -4.96
C TRP A 57 0.73 -15.91 -5.80
N GLU A 58 1.94 -16.25 -5.36
CA GLU A 58 2.94 -16.97 -6.16
C GLU A 58 3.22 -16.29 -7.51
N GLU A 59 3.23 -14.96 -7.50
CA GLU A 59 3.38 -14.13 -8.70
C GLU A 59 4.80 -13.56 -8.79
N SER A 60 5.40 -13.67 -9.98
CA SER A 60 6.77 -13.22 -10.22
C SER A 60 6.82 -12.04 -11.18
N PHE A 61 7.74 -11.11 -10.89
CA PHE A 61 7.93 -9.87 -11.63
C PHE A 61 9.42 -9.62 -11.87
N THR A 62 9.68 -8.66 -12.75
CA THR A 62 11.03 -8.15 -12.99
C THR A 62 11.05 -6.66 -12.69
N ILE A 63 12.09 -6.21 -12.00
CA ILE A 63 12.34 -4.80 -11.74
C ILE A 63 13.73 -4.41 -12.24
N GLN A 64 13.88 -3.18 -12.71
CA GLN A 64 15.19 -2.64 -13.03
C GLN A 64 15.81 -2.04 -11.78
N VAL A 65 17.03 -2.46 -11.46
CA VAL A 65 17.78 -1.97 -10.31
C VAL A 65 19.15 -1.49 -10.77
N ASN A 66 19.60 -0.35 -10.25
CA ASN A 66 20.92 0.19 -10.51
C ASN A 66 21.65 0.43 -9.17
N SER A 67 22.83 1.05 -9.23
CA SER A 67 23.64 1.31 -8.03
C SER A 67 23.03 2.29 -7.04
N GLU A 68 22.05 3.10 -7.46
CA GLU A 68 21.33 4.07 -6.65
C GLU A 68 20.03 3.48 -6.08
N THR A 69 19.58 2.34 -6.59
CA THR A 69 18.38 1.65 -6.10
C THR A 69 18.66 0.95 -4.77
N THR A 70 18.22 1.54 -3.67
CA THR A 70 18.46 1.01 -2.32
C THR A 70 17.37 0.07 -1.83
N ASP A 71 16.12 0.39 -2.14
CA ASP A 71 14.94 -0.22 -1.53
C ASP A 71 13.89 -0.64 -2.55
N LEU A 72 13.18 -1.71 -2.22
CA LEU A 72 11.88 -2.04 -2.78
C LEU A 72 10.82 -1.54 -1.81
N TYR A 73 9.92 -0.71 -2.29
CA TYR A 73 8.77 -0.21 -1.55
C TYR A 73 7.58 -1.11 -1.87
N VAL A 74 6.92 -1.63 -0.84
CA VAL A 74 5.73 -2.49 -0.96
C VAL A 74 4.57 -1.90 -0.17
N GLU A 75 3.39 -1.86 -0.79
CA GLU A 75 2.11 -1.44 -0.21
C GLU A 75 1.16 -2.64 -0.32
N VAL A 76 0.76 -3.22 0.80
CA VAL A 76 -0.31 -4.23 0.84
C VAL A 76 -1.62 -3.48 0.95
N MET A 77 -2.42 -3.63 -0.10
CA MET A 77 -3.68 -2.94 -0.32
C MET A 77 -4.84 -3.92 -0.13
N ASP A 78 -6.01 -3.36 0.13
CA ASP A 78 -7.30 -4.04 0.21
C ASP A 78 -8.19 -3.51 -0.90
N HIS A 79 -8.68 -4.38 -1.78
CA HIS A 79 -9.54 -3.97 -2.87
C HIS A 79 -10.96 -3.69 -2.36
N GLU A 80 -11.50 -2.53 -2.73
CA GLU A 80 -12.82 -2.09 -2.29
C GLU A 80 -13.69 -1.68 -3.47
N LYS A 81 -15.02 -1.71 -3.29
CA LYS A 81 -15.95 -1.16 -4.31
C LYS A 81 -15.73 0.34 -4.55
N GLY A 82 -15.27 1.05 -3.52
CA GLY A 82 -14.99 2.48 -3.52
C GLY A 82 -13.51 2.77 -3.78
N VAL A 83 -12.82 3.24 -2.75
CA VAL A 83 -11.39 3.53 -2.80
C VAL A 83 -10.65 2.47 -2.00
N ASP A 84 -9.77 1.73 -2.67
CA ASP A 84 -8.92 0.73 -2.03
C ASP A 84 -8.22 1.27 -0.77
N GLN A 85 -8.18 0.44 0.27
CA GLN A 85 -7.56 0.79 1.54
C GLN A 85 -6.14 0.24 1.63
N ILE A 86 -5.25 0.96 2.30
CA ILE A 86 -3.94 0.42 2.64
C ILE A 86 -4.02 -0.38 3.94
N ILE A 87 -3.61 -1.66 3.89
CA ILE A 87 -3.48 -2.55 5.05
C ILE A 87 -2.18 -2.25 5.79
N GLY A 88 -1.08 -2.24 5.04
CA GLY A 88 0.25 -1.96 5.58
C GLY A 88 1.28 -1.74 4.48
N PHE A 89 2.46 -1.27 4.85
CA PHE A 89 3.54 -0.97 3.92
C PHE A 89 4.90 -1.28 4.53
N ALA A 90 5.90 -1.46 3.67
CA ALA A 90 7.28 -1.66 4.09
C ALA A 90 8.27 -1.16 3.05
N SER A 91 9.41 -0.66 3.51
CA SER A 91 10.61 -0.48 2.69
C SER A 91 11.57 -1.63 2.96
N ILE A 92 11.99 -2.32 1.90
CA ILE A 92 12.82 -3.52 1.96
C ILE A 92 14.16 -3.24 1.30
N PRO A 93 15.27 -3.21 2.06
CA PRO A 93 16.60 -3.02 1.50
C PRO A 93 16.97 -4.14 0.51
N LEU A 94 17.23 -3.76 -0.74
CA LEU A 94 17.61 -4.68 -1.82
C LEU A 94 19.00 -5.30 -1.60
N VAL A 95 19.82 -4.71 -0.73
CA VAL A 95 21.12 -5.26 -0.31
C VAL A 95 21.00 -6.69 0.23
N GLN A 96 19.83 -7.11 0.72
CA GLN A 96 19.57 -8.45 1.23
C GLN A 96 19.51 -9.52 0.14
N ALA A 97 19.29 -9.12 -1.11
CA ALA A 97 19.33 -10.00 -2.28
C ALA A 97 20.76 -10.21 -2.82
N ASN A 98 21.77 -9.55 -2.25
CA ASN A 98 23.16 -9.78 -2.64
C ASN A 98 23.55 -11.25 -2.42
N GLY A 99 24.32 -11.80 -3.36
CA GLY A 99 24.83 -13.18 -3.25
C GLY A 99 23.88 -14.25 -3.77
N GLY A 100 22.99 -13.92 -4.70
CA GLY A 100 22.14 -14.88 -5.42
C GLY A 100 20.65 -14.64 -5.17
N GLY A 101 20.28 -14.23 -3.95
CA GLY A 101 18.92 -13.84 -3.62
C GLY A 101 18.55 -14.14 -2.17
N VAL A 102 17.30 -13.90 -1.81
CA VAL A 102 16.72 -14.21 -0.51
C VAL A 102 15.25 -14.53 -0.65
N ASN A 103 14.78 -15.61 -0.03
CA ASN A 103 13.38 -15.79 0.34
C ASN A 103 13.16 -15.22 1.75
N GLY A 104 12.53 -14.05 1.85
CA GLY A 104 12.44 -13.27 3.09
C GLY A 104 11.02 -13.17 3.64
N LEU A 105 10.94 -13.21 4.98
CA LEU A 105 9.75 -12.86 5.77
C LEU A 105 9.91 -11.44 6.32
N PHE A 106 9.12 -10.50 5.81
CA PHE A 106 9.22 -9.07 6.10
C PHE A 106 7.99 -8.56 6.82
N ASP A 107 8.18 -7.91 7.97
CA ASP A 107 7.08 -7.20 8.63
C ASP A 107 6.60 -6.05 7.74
N ILE A 108 5.29 -5.88 7.64
CA ILE A 108 4.66 -4.67 7.09
C ILE A 108 4.07 -3.85 8.24
N TYR A 109 3.96 -2.54 8.05
CA TYR A 109 3.59 -1.60 9.11
C TYR A 109 2.36 -0.78 8.74
N THR A 110 1.56 -0.45 9.73
CA THR A 110 0.52 0.58 9.60
C THR A 110 1.15 1.98 9.57
N ILE A 111 0.37 3.01 9.21
CA ILE A 111 0.80 4.42 9.28
C ILE A 111 1.12 4.90 10.71
N LYS A 112 0.79 4.10 11.74
CA LYS A 112 1.13 4.35 13.15
C LYS A 112 2.42 3.65 13.60
N GLY A 113 3.04 2.87 12.71
CA GLY A 113 4.22 2.08 13.00
C GLY A 113 3.98 0.75 13.71
N GLU A 114 2.71 0.33 13.86
CA GLU A 114 2.36 -1.00 14.37
C GLU A 114 2.54 -2.04 13.26
N VAL A 115 2.99 -3.25 13.61
CA VAL A 115 3.03 -4.39 12.67
C VAL A 115 1.61 -4.70 12.17
N ALA A 116 1.47 -4.80 10.85
CA ALA A 116 0.21 -5.00 10.13
C ALA A 116 0.12 -6.35 9.41
N GLY A 117 1.15 -7.20 9.54
CA GLY A 117 1.22 -8.51 8.91
C GLY A 117 2.65 -8.90 8.56
N LEU A 118 2.81 -10.09 7.99
CA LEU A 118 4.09 -10.65 7.55
C LEU A 118 4.02 -11.01 6.08
N LEU A 119 4.89 -10.41 5.27
CA LEU A 119 5.01 -10.64 3.83
C LEU A 119 6.12 -11.66 3.54
N ASN A 120 5.80 -12.70 2.79
CA ASN A 120 6.74 -13.66 2.24
C ASN A 120 7.07 -13.29 0.78
N LEU A 121 8.32 -12.89 0.55
CA LEU A 121 8.80 -12.34 -0.72
C LEU A 121 10.20 -12.87 -1.04
N THR A 122 10.37 -13.39 -2.24
CA THR A 122 11.69 -13.69 -2.79
C THR A 122 12.24 -12.52 -3.59
N LEU A 123 13.49 -12.16 -3.33
CA LEU A 123 14.29 -11.22 -4.11
C LEU A 123 15.46 -11.97 -4.74
N GLY A 124 15.56 -11.99 -6.06
CA GLY A 124 16.56 -12.76 -6.80
C GLY A 124 16.22 -14.25 -6.92
N GLU A 125 17.24 -15.08 -7.05
CA GLU A 125 17.16 -16.53 -7.24
C GLU A 125 18.03 -17.22 -6.17
N PRO A 126 17.56 -17.28 -4.91
CA PRO A 126 18.35 -17.87 -3.83
C PRO A 126 18.59 -19.37 -4.10
N GLU A 127 19.82 -19.85 -3.84
CA GLU A 127 20.13 -21.28 -3.88
C GLU A 127 19.31 -22.07 -2.85
N ASP A 128 19.07 -21.47 -1.68
CA ASP A 128 18.16 -21.98 -0.64
C ASP A 128 16.87 -21.16 -0.62
N ALA A 129 15.79 -21.78 -1.10
CA ALA A 129 14.47 -21.17 -1.17
C ALA A 129 13.70 -21.20 0.18
N SER A 130 14.32 -21.65 1.28
CA SER A 130 13.68 -21.67 2.59
C SER A 130 13.40 -20.24 3.09
N PRO A 131 12.17 -19.92 3.52
CA PRO A 131 11.87 -18.60 4.08
C PRO A 131 12.71 -18.31 5.33
N ARG A 132 13.32 -17.13 5.38
CA ARG A 132 14.11 -16.65 6.53
C ARG A 132 13.67 -15.24 6.94
N PRO A 133 13.90 -14.82 8.20
CA PRO A 133 13.64 -13.45 8.62
C PRO A 133 14.35 -12.44 7.71
N GLY A 134 13.57 -11.54 7.12
CA GLY A 134 14.03 -10.40 6.33
C GLY A 134 13.97 -9.11 7.13
N LYS A 135 14.73 -8.10 6.70
CA LYS A 135 14.68 -6.75 7.26
C LYS A 135 13.77 -5.87 6.41
N SER A 136 12.82 -5.22 7.06
CA SER A 136 12.00 -4.14 6.53
C SER A 136 11.99 -2.99 7.51
N TYR A 137 11.68 -1.78 7.04
CA TYR A 137 11.56 -0.59 7.88
C TYR A 137 10.55 0.39 7.32
N ILE A 138 10.25 1.43 8.10
CA ILE A 138 9.41 2.56 7.70
C ILE A 138 10.33 3.66 7.17
N ASN A 139 10.26 3.91 5.87
CA ASN A 139 10.86 5.09 5.24
C ASN A 139 9.88 6.27 5.35
N ASP A 140 10.39 7.48 5.62
CA ASP A 140 9.55 8.67 5.85
C ASP A 140 8.74 9.09 4.61
N ASP A 141 9.33 9.05 3.41
CA ASP A 141 8.62 9.37 2.16
C ASP A 141 7.54 8.32 1.85
N HIS A 142 7.85 7.04 2.12
CA HIS A 142 6.89 5.95 2.00
C HIS A 142 5.74 6.12 2.99
N LEU A 143 6.03 6.53 4.24
CA LEU A 143 5.03 6.82 5.25
C LEU A 143 4.12 7.99 4.84
N GLU A 144 4.67 9.08 4.31
CA GLU A 144 3.88 10.21 3.82
C GLU A 144 2.95 9.81 2.67
N ARG A 145 3.43 8.93 1.78
CA ARG A 145 2.59 8.34 0.74
C ARG A 145 1.48 7.45 1.32
N ALA A 146 1.81 6.56 2.24
CA ALA A 146 0.84 5.69 2.91
C ALA A 146 -0.27 6.49 3.63
N LYS A 147 0.08 7.61 4.28
CA LYS A 147 -0.88 8.56 4.86
C LYS A 147 -1.82 9.16 3.80
N LYS A 148 -1.28 9.58 2.65
CA LYS A 148 -2.09 10.11 1.54
C LYS A 148 -3.08 9.07 1.01
N LEU A 149 -2.65 7.81 0.87
CA LEU A 149 -3.53 6.70 0.47
C LEU A 149 -4.66 6.51 1.49
N LYS A 150 -4.34 6.46 2.79
CA LYS A 150 -5.35 6.30 3.85
C LYS A 150 -6.32 7.48 3.92
N HIS A 151 -5.84 8.72 3.77
CA HIS A 151 -6.71 9.90 3.73
C HIS A 151 -7.63 9.92 2.51
N LYS A 152 -7.15 9.45 1.35
CA LYS A 152 -7.96 9.34 0.14
C LYS A 152 -9.09 8.32 0.31
N ALA A 153 -8.80 7.17 0.92
CA ALA A 153 -9.83 6.17 1.24
C ALA A 153 -10.91 6.76 2.16
N LEU A 154 -10.50 7.37 3.28
CA LEU A 154 -11.43 8.01 4.22
C LEU A 154 -12.29 9.11 3.57
N ALA A 155 -11.73 9.91 2.66
CA ALA A 155 -12.47 10.93 1.94
C ALA A 155 -13.48 10.32 0.95
N GLY A 156 -13.15 9.19 0.33
CA GLY A 156 -14.05 8.41 -0.52
C GLY A 156 -15.28 7.92 0.25
N ASP A 157 -15.06 7.30 1.41
CA ASP A 157 -16.13 6.77 2.27
C ASP A 157 -17.10 7.86 2.72
N ILE A 158 -16.57 9.03 3.13
CA ILE A 158 -17.39 10.18 3.50
C ILE A 158 -18.21 10.67 2.29
N GLY A 159 -17.61 10.72 1.10
CA GLY A 159 -18.29 11.15 -0.12
C GLY A 159 -19.48 10.26 -0.47
N GLU A 160 -19.33 8.94 -0.38
CA GLU A 160 -20.40 7.98 -0.68
C GLU A 160 -21.57 8.05 0.31
N VAL A 161 -21.28 8.07 1.62
CA VAL A 161 -22.30 8.20 2.67
C VAL A 161 -23.09 9.49 2.50
N ALA A 162 -22.41 10.58 2.17
CA ALA A 162 -23.03 11.88 2.05
C ALA A 162 -23.90 11.97 0.78
N VAL A 163 -23.54 11.30 -0.32
CA VAL A 163 -24.44 11.13 -1.50
C VAL A 163 -25.67 10.27 -1.17
N GLY A 164 -25.50 9.17 -0.43
CA GLY A 164 -26.60 8.29 -0.02
C GLY A 164 -27.62 8.94 0.93
N ALA A 165 -27.20 9.97 1.68
CA ALA A 165 -28.04 10.76 2.58
C ALA A 165 -28.43 12.16 2.05
N GLY A 166 -28.08 12.51 0.81
CA GLY A 166 -28.46 13.77 0.16
C GLY A 166 -27.60 15.01 0.52
N ILE A 167 -26.43 14.83 1.13
CA ILE A 167 -25.50 15.92 1.46
C ILE A 167 -24.19 15.73 0.68
N ALA A 168 -24.01 16.36 -0.48
CA ALA A 168 -22.74 16.27 -1.21
C ALA A 168 -21.65 17.18 -0.59
N VAL A 169 -20.81 16.65 0.30
CA VAL A 169 -19.62 17.37 0.81
C VAL A 169 -18.34 16.76 0.24
N GLY A 170 -17.93 17.22 -0.95
CA GLY A 170 -16.59 16.99 -1.48
C GLY A 170 -15.61 18.03 -0.91
N LEU A 171 -14.60 17.59 -0.15
CA LEU A 171 -13.71 18.46 0.61
C LEU A 171 -12.31 18.60 -0.01
N GLY A 172 -12.07 19.77 -0.58
CA GLY A 172 -10.75 20.37 -0.62
C GLY A 172 -10.92 21.80 -1.11
N PHE A 173 -11.10 22.75 -0.18
CA PHE A 173 -11.42 24.17 -0.41
C PHE A 173 -12.87 24.53 -0.80
N LEU A 174 -13.59 23.70 -1.56
CA LEU A 174 -14.96 24.04 -2.02
C LEU A 174 -16.06 23.86 -0.95
N GLY A 175 -15.98 22.81 -0.12
CA GLY A 175 -17.05 22.48 0.83
C GLY A 175 -17.30 23.56 1.89
N LYS A 176 -16.25 24.24 2.38
CA LYS A 176 -16.41 25.36 3.32
C LYS A 176 -17.14 26.54 2.67
N LYS A 177 -16.78 26.89 1.43
CA LYS A 177 -17.41 27.98 0.69
C LYS A 177 -18.88 27.68 0.41
N LEU A 178 -19.21 26.45 0.00
CA LEU A 178 -20.60 26.03 -0.25
C LEU A 178 -21.43 25.98 1.04
N TYR A 179 -20.86 25.56 2.16
CA TYR A 179 -21.54 25.59 3.47
C TYR A 179 -21.79 27.01 3.97
N ASP A 180 -20.78 27.88 3.87
CA ASP A 180 -20.89 29.30 4.23
C ASP A 180 -21.91 30.01 3.32
N GLU A 181 -21.96 29.67 2.03
CA GLU A 181 -22.91 30.21 1.04
C GLU A 181 -24.33 29.67 1.23
N TYR A 182 -24.49 28.40 1.63
CA TYR A 182 -25.79 27.84 2.05
C TYR A 182 -26.32 28.53 3.31
N LYS A 183 -25.48 28.74 4.33
CA LYS A 183 -25.87 29.49 5.53
C LYS A 183 -26.17 30.95 5.24
N ALA A 184 -25.44 31.59 4.33
CA ALA A 184 -25.73 32.95 3.91
C ALA A 184 -27.06 33.06 3.15
N LYS A 185 -27.44 32.03 2.39
CA LYS A 185 -28.67 32.03 1.57
C LYS A 185 -29.92 31.60 2.34
N ASN A 186 -29.75 30.78 3.38
CA ASN A 186 -30.85 30.17 4.15
C ASN A 186 -30.87 30.60 5.63
N GLY A 187 -30.02 31.56 6.01
CA GLY A 187 -29.87 32.03 7.40
C GLY A 187 -30.70 33.27 7.76
N GLU A 188 -31.74 33.62 7.01
CA GLU A 188 -32.65 34.74 7.32
C GLU A 188 -34.07 34.31 7.72
N GLU A 189 -34.24 33.10 8.27
CA GLU A 189 -35.46 32.74 9.01
C GLU A 189 -35.08 32.24 10.41
N GLU A 190 -34.66 33.17 11.28
CA GLU A 190 -34.92 33.16 12.73
C GLU A 190 -34.25 34.39 13.38
N ALA A 191 -34.91 35.55 13.25
CA ALA A 191 -34.89 36.67 14.20
C ALA A 191 -36.10 37.58 13.97
#